data_AF-A0A1N6XHZ8-F1
#
_entry.id   AF-A0A1N6XHZ8-F1
#
_cell.length_a   1.000
_cell.length_b   1.000
_cell.length_c   1.000
_cell.angle_alpha   90.00
_cell.angle_beta   90.00
_cell.angle_gamma   90.00
#
_symmetry.space_group_name_H-M   'P 1'
#
loop_
_entity.id
_entity.type
_entity.pdbx_description
1 polymer ?
#
loop_
_entity_poly.entity_id
_entity_poly.type
_entity_poly.pdbx_seq_one_letter_code
_entity_poly.pdbx_strand_id
1 'polypeptide(L)'
;MPAQIIDKGIPTSGLLAQVLIAKYADHLPLYRQEQIFTRAGVALPRSTLAEWIGVCGVQLQPLVDALRDTLLTEAVLHADETPVPMLSPGKKKTHKAYIWAYASTAFSDLNAVIYHFTPGRGGQHARDMLGEWSGKLVCDDYSGYKASFAKGVTEIGCMAHARRKFVELEVSGKSQIAGQAVEQIRQLYEIEREAASLSSEMRHRVRQSRSKPILDGLHQWMQAQRTKVPSGTATAKALDYSLKRWAALTRYLDDGAVPIDNNRVENLIRPWALGRKNWLFAGSLRSGRRAAAIMSLIQSAKLNGHEPYAYLKDILERLPTQKASAIHELLPQHWSPGA
;
A
#
# COMPACT_ATOMS: atom_id res chain seq x y z
N MET A 1 -6.15 -39.45 -2.55
CA MET A 1 -5.82 -38.23 -3.31
C MET A 1 -5.05 -37.29 -2.38
N PRO A 2 -4.06 -36.53 -2.87
CA PRO A 2 -3.39 -35.52 -2.05
C PRO A 2 -4.42 -34.50 -1.55
N ALA A 3 -4.18 -33.89 -0.38
CA ALA A 3 -5.04 -32.84 0.14
C ALA A 3 -5.04 -31.64 -0.83
N GLN A 4 -6.21 -31.06 -1.07
CA GLN A 4 -6.41 -29.96 -2.01
C GLN A 4 -7.06 -28.78 -1.34
N ILE A 5 -6.78 -27.57 -1.85
CA ILE A 5 -7.33 -26.32 -1.32
C ILE A 5 -8.87 -26.24 -1.45
N ILE A 6 -9.42 -26.92 -2.47
CA ILE A 6 -10.84 -27.18 -2.63
C ILE A 6 -11.00 -28.69 -2.47
N ASP A 7 -11.59 -29.14 -1.35
CA ASP A 7 -11.77 -30.56 -1.09
C ASP A 7 -12.63 -31.21 -2.18
N LYS A 8 -12.15 -32.34 -2.72
CA LYS A 8 -12.73 -33.04 -3.89
C LYS A 8 -12.97 -32.12 -5.10
N GLY A 9 -12.24 -31.03 -5.20
CA GLY A 9 -12.32 -30.08 -6.30
C GLY A 9 -11.82 -30.68 -7.61
N ILE A 10 -12.43 -30.27 -8.71
CA ILE A 10 -11.94 -30.53 -10.07
C ILE A 10 -10.62 -29.78 -10.38
N PRO A 11 -10.39 -28.52 -9.95
CA PRO A 11 -9.24 -27.77 -10.43
C PRO A 11 -7.96 -28.14 -9.69
N THR A 12 -6.86 -28.22 -10.43
CA THR A 12 -5.52 -28.25 -9.83
C THR A 12 -5.15 -26.87 -9.26
N SER A 13 -4.19 -26.87 -8.33
CA SER A 13 -3.49 -25.66 -7.85
C SER A 13 -3.06 -24.72 -8.97
N GLY A 14 -2.51 -25.27 -10.06
CA GLY A 14 -2.08 -24.50 -11.24
C GLY A 14 -3.24 -23.78 -11.92
N LEU A 15 -4.38 -24.45 -12.13
CA LEU A 15 -5.56 -23.79 -12.71
C LEU A 15 -6.10 -22.70 -11.78
N LEU A 16 -6.14 -22.97 -10.47
CA LEU A 16 -6.56 -21.98 -9.48
C LEU A 16 -5.63 -20.76 -9.49
N ALA A 17 -4.32 -20.97 -9.41
CA ALA A 17 -3.31 -19.92 -9.48
C ALA A 17 -3.46 -19.08 -10.76
N GLN A 18 -3.65 -19.72 -11.92
CA GLN A 18 -3.87 -19.02 -13.19
C GLN A 18 -5.10 -18.10 -13.13
N VAL A 19 -6.22 -18.58 -12.60
CA VAL A 19 -7.46 -17.79 -12.45
C VAL A 19 -7.22 -16.58 -11.52
N LEU A 20 -6.50 -16.79 -10.41
CA LEU A 20 -6.16 -15.72 -9.47
C LEU A 20 -5.24 -14.66 -10.10
N ILE A 21 -4.15 -15.09 -10.74
CA ILE A 21 -3.17 -14.20 -11.39
C ILE A 21 -3.84 -13.41 -12.51
N ALA A 22 -4.53 -14.08 -13.42
CA ALA A 22 -5.25 -13.42 -14.50
C ALA A 22 -6.23 -12.37 -13.94
N LYS A 23 -6.95 -12.69 -12.87
CA LYS A 23 -7.92 -11.75 -12.29
C LYS A 23 -7.29 -10.54 -11.61
N TYR A 24 -6.26 -10.78 -10.81
CA TYR A 24 -5.78 -9.81 -9.83
C TYR A 24 -4.46 -9.15 -10.24
N ALA A 25 -3.53 -9.90 -10.81
CA ALA A 25 -2.28 -9.36 -11.34
C ALA A 25 -2.49 -8.74 -12.74
N ASP A 26 -3.27 -9.40 -13.61
CA ASP A 26 -3.46 -8.95 -15.00
C ASP A 26 -4.79 -8.19 -15.20
N HIS A 27 -5.56 -8.04 -14.12
CA HIS A 27 -6.83 -7.31 -14.10
C HIS A 27 -7.87 -7.84 -15.11
N LEU A 28 -7.84 -9.14 -15.43
CA LEU A 28 -8.72 -9.77 -16.40
C LEU A 28 -10.04 -10.24 -15.75
N PRO A 29 -11.20 -9.64 -16.10
CA PRO A 29 -12.50 -10.03 -15.57
C PRO A 29 -12.87 -11.48 -15.89
N LEU A 30 -13.67 -12.09 -15.02
CA LEU A 30 -14.01 -13.52 -15.12
C LEU A 30 -14.76 -13.90 -16.39
N TYR A 31 -15.59 -13.01 -16.94
CA TYR A 31 -16.27 -13.30 -18.21
C TYR A 31 -15.28 -13.38 -19.39
N ARG A 32 -14.16 -12.63 -19.34
CA ARG A 32 -13.09 -12.74 -20.35
C ARG A 32 -12.29 -14.02 -20.14
N GLN A 33 -12.04 -14.41 -18.89
CA GLN A 33 -11.39 -15.69 -18.59
C GLN A 33 -12.24 -16.88 -19.06
N GLU A 34 -13.54 -16.88 -18.78
CA GLU A 34 -14.50 -17.87 -19.28
C GLU A 34 -14.40 -18.02 -20.82
N GLN A 35 -14.42 -16.92 -21.57
CA GLN A 35 -14.23 -16.94 -23.02
C GLN A 35 -12.87 -17.50 -23.46
N ILE A 36 -11.78 -17.19 -22.74
CA ILE A 36 -10.45 -17.75 -23.03
C ILE A 36 -10.46 -19.27 -22.85
N PHE A 37 -11.00 -19.78 -21.74
CA PHE A 37 -11.09 -21.20 -21.49
C PHE A 37 -11.99 -21.90 -22.52
N THR A 38 -13.12 -21.29 -22.90
CA THR A 38 -14.00 -21.83 -23.95
C THR A 38 -13.26 -21.96 -25.29
N ARG A 39 -12.44 -20.98 -25.68
CA ARG A 39 -11.61 -21.09 -26.90
C ARG A 39 -10.58 -22.22 -26.83
N ALA A 40 -10.12 -22.57 -25.63
CA ALA A 40 -9.24 -23.70 -25.39
C ALA A 40 -9.99 -25.05 -25.26
N GLY A 41 -11.30 -25.08 -25.52
CA GLY A 41 -12.12 -26.29 -25.42
C GLY A 41 -12.56 -26.65 -24.00
N VAL A 42 -12.32 -25.76 -23.01
CA VAL A 42 -12.66 -26.00 -21.60
C VAL A 42 -13.86 -25.12 -21.20
N ALA A 43 -15.01 -25.75 -20.97
CA ALA A 43 -16.20 -25.06 -20.50
C ALA A 43 -16.12 -24.81 -18.98
N LEU A 44 -15.69 -23.60 -18.58
CA LEU A 44 -15.65 -23.16 -17.19
C LEU A 44 -16.62 -22.00 -16.95
N PRO A 45 -17.80 -22.26 -16.36
CA PRO A 45 -18.75 -21.21 -16.05
C PRO A 45 -18.15 -20.14 -15.13
N ARG A 46 -18.49 -18.88 -15.39
CA ARG A 46 -18.08 -17.74 -14.56
C ARG A 46 -18.47 -17.89 -13.08
N SER A 47 -19.59 -18.57 -12.79
CA SER A 47 -20.00 -18.89 -11.41
C SER A 47 -18.98 -19.79 -10.72
N THR A 48 -18.51 -20.83 -11.41
CA THR A 48 -17.47 -21.75 -10.93
C THR A 48 -16.15 -21.01 -10.68
N LEU A 49 -15.71 -20.16 -11.62
CA LEU A 49 -14.52 -19.33 -11.43
C LEU A 49 -14.64 -18.41 -10.20
N ALA A 50 -15.82 -17.79 -10.02
CA ALA A 50 -16.08 -16.91 -8.88
C ALA A 50 -16.10 -17.67 -7.55
N GLU A 51 -16.65 -18.88 -7.54
CA GLU A 51 -16.65 -19.78 -6.38
C GLU A 51 -15.23 -20.18 -6.00
N TRP A 52 -14.40 -20.60 -6.97
CA TRP A 52 -13.00 -20.95 -6.74
C TRP A 52 -12.18 -19.82 -6.13
N ILE A 53 -12.30 -18.59 -6.68
CA ILE A 53 -11.70 -17.40 -6.05
C ILE A 53 -12.21 -17.18 -4.64
N GLY A 54 -13.50 -17.44 -4.44
CA GLY A 54 -14.16 -17.36 -3.14
C GLY A 54 -13.50 -18.28 -2.11
N VAL A 55 -13.26 -19.54 -2.47
CA VAL A 55 -12.62 -20.55 -1.61
C VAL A 55 -11.15 -20.20 -1.40
N CYS A 56 -10.37 -19.97 -2.46
CA CYS A 56 -8.96 -19.61 -2.34
C CYS A 56 -8.75 -18.38 -1.45
N GLY A 57 -9.56 -17.34 -1.61
CA GLY A 57 -9.44 -16.14 -0.79
C GLY A 57 -9.74 -16.37 0.70
N VAL A 58 -10.56 -17.37 1.06
CA VAL A 58 -10.74 -17.77 2.46
C VAL A 58 -9.54 -18.57 2.95
N GLN A 59 -9.11 -19.55 2.16
CA GLN A 59 -8.02 -20.45 2.56
C GLN A 59 -6.68 -19.72 2.69
N LEU A 60 -6.44 -18.67 1.90
CA LEU A 60 -5.23 -17.85 1.98
C LEU A 60 -5.23 -16.87 3.18
N GLN A 61 -6.35 -16.68 3.89
CA GLN A 61 -6.45 -15.68 4.96
C GLN A 61 -5.46 -15.92 6.13
N PRO A 62 -5.25 -17.14 6.65
CA PRO A 62 -4.27 -17.36 7.71
C PRO A 62 -2.84 -16.95 7.33
N LEU A 63 -2.47 -17.08 6.05
CA LEU A 63 -1.17 -16.63 5.56
C LEU A 63 -1.07 -15.10 5.51
N VAL A 64 -2.17 -14.43 5.13
CA VAL A 64 -2.25 -12.96 5.16
C VAL A 64 -2.23 -12.43 6.59
N ASP A 65 -2.87 -13.12 7.53
CA ASP A 65 -2.84 -12.77 8.95
C ASP A 65 -1.42 -12.92 9.51
N ALA A 66 -0.71 -14.01 9.19
CA ALA A 66 0.71 -14.17 9.55
C ALA A 66 1.61 -13.09 8.92
N LEU A 67 1.35 -12.71 7.67
CA LEU A 67 2.06 -11.60 7.02
C LEU A 67 1.78 -10.27 7.72
N ARG A 68 0.55 -10.06 8.21
CA ARG A 68 0.16 -8.86 8.95
C ARG A 68 0.89 -8.78 10.26
N ASP A 69 0.93 -9.87 10.99
CA ASP A 69 1.59 -9.90 12.30
C ASP A 69 3.09 -9.68 12.14
N THR A 70 3.70 -10.20 11.07
CA THR A 70 5.11 -9.91 10.72
C THR A 70 5.29 -8.43 10.32
N LEU A 71 4.39 -7.88 9.51
CA LEU A 71 4.46 -6.47 9.12
C LEU A 71 4.36 -5.54 10.36
N LEU A 72 3.54 -5.89 11.33
CA LEU A 72 3.38 -5.12 12.57
C LEU A 72 4.56 -5.27 13.55
N THR A 73 5.58 -6.09 13.26
CA THR A 73 6.84 -6.04 14.03
C THR A 73 7.77 -4.92 13.56
N GLU A 74 7.53 -4.36 12.38
CA GLU A 74 8.36 -3.27 11.84
C GLU A 74 8.19 -1.97 12.65
N ALA A 75 9.31 -1.27 12.87
CA ALA A 75 9.31 0.01 13.58
C ALA A 75 8.72 1.16 12.75
N VAL A 76 8.73 1.03 11.42
CA VAL A 76 8.26 2.06 10.49
C VAL A 76 7.37 1.40 9.43
N LEU A 77 6.17 1.94 9.25
CA LEU A 77 5.22 1.48 8.25
C LEU A 77 4.75 2.63 7.37
N HIS A 78 4.49 2.34 6.11
CA HIS A 78 3.69 3.20 5.25
C HIS A 78 2.20 2.88 5.38
N ALA A 79 1.35 3.89 5.25
CA ALA A 79 -0.09 3.70 5.09
C ALA A 79 -0.68 4.68 4.06
N ASP A 80 -1.59 4.19 3.23
CA ASP A 80 -2.39 4.99 2.31
C ASP A 80 -3.70 4.25 1.98
N GLU A 81 -4.67 4.96 1.42
CA GLU A 81 -5.96 4.40 1.10
C GLU A 81 -6.55 4.92 -0.20
N THR A 82 -7.23 4.02 -0.92
CA THR A 82 -7.84 4.34 -2.22
C THR A 82 -9.31 3.89 -2.25
N PRO A 83 -10.22 4.70 -2.82
CA PRO A 83 -11.62 4.32 -2.95
C PRO A 83 -11.77 3.19 -3.99
N VAL A 84 -12.67 2.27 -3.70
CA VAL A 84 -13.09 1.21 -4.61
C VAL A 84 -14.63 1.10 -4.61
N PRO A 85 -15.26 0.92 -5.78
CA PRO A 85 -16.69 0.73 -5.84
C PRO A 85 -17.09 -0.64 -5.27
N MET A 86 -18.09 -0.67 -4.39
CA MET A 86 -18.73 -1.88 -3.89
C MET A 86 -20.22 -1.86 -4.17
N LEU A 87 -20.78 -2.98 -4.63
CA LEU A 87 -22.21 -3.11 -4.89
C LEU A 87 -23.01 -2.90 -3.59
N SER A 88 -24.11 -2.19 -3.69
CA SER A 88 -25.14 -2.08 -2.64
C SER A 88 -26.28 -3.06 -3.00
N PRO A 89 -26.34 -4.25 -2.38
CA PRO A 89 -27.33 -5.26 -2.72
C PRO A 89 -28.76 -4.71 -2.66
N GLY A 90 -29.58 -5.08 -3.64
CA GLY A 90 -30.98 -4.62 -3.76
C GLY A 90 -31.16 -3.17 -4.24
N LYS A 91 -30.10 -2.34 -4.28
CA LYS A 91 -30.21 -0.91 -4.63
C LYS A 91 -29.80 -0.57 -6.07
N LYS A 92 -29.36 -1.55 -6.86
CA LYS A 92 -28.83 -1.37 -8.24
C LYS A 92 -27.79 -0.25 -8.37
N LYS A 93 -27.08 0.07 -7.28
CA LYS A 93 -26.08 1.14 -7.16
C LYS A 93 -24.85 0.61 -6.47
N THR A 94 -23.73 1.31 -6.62
CA THR A 94 -22.52 1.09 -5.82
C THR A 94 -22.40 2.15 -4.71
N HIS A 95 -21.60 1.87 -3.70
CA HIS A 95 -21.12 2.84 -2.73
C HIS A 95 -19.59 2.78 -2.64
N LYS A 96 -18.99 3.82 -2.05
CA LYS A 96 -17.54 3.90 -1.87
C LYS A 96 -17.10 3.03 -0.69
N ALA A 97 -16.44 1.93 -1.01
CA ALA A 97 -15.59 1.19 -0.10
C ALA A 97 -14.12 1.64 -0.27
N TYR A 98 -13.22 1.14 0.56
CA TYR A 98 -11.81 1.55 0.56
C TYR A 98 -10.89 0.35 0.71
N ILE A 99 -9.80 0.39 -0.05
CA ILE A 99 -8.60 -0.41 0.20
C ILE A 99 -7.64 0.45 0.99
N TRP A 100 -7.25 -0.03 2.16
CA TRP A 100 -6.14 0.52 2.95
C TRP A 100 -4.92 -0.35 2.69
N ALA A 101 -3.80 0.26 2.32
CA ALA A 101 -2.54 -0.45 2.13
C ALA A 101 -1.59 -0.10 3.28
N TYR A 102 -0.91 -1.13 3.80
CA TYR A 102 0.16 -1.00 4.78
C TYR A 102 1.38 -1.72 4.25
N ALA A 103 2.54 -1.07 4.28
CA ALA A 103 3.75 -1.64 3.68
C ALA A 103 4.99 -1.36 4.54
N SER A 104 5.96 -2.28 4.47
CA SER A 104 7.29 -2.06 5.00
C SER A 104 7.99 -0.94 4.22
N THR A 105 9.01 -0.31 4.81
CA THR A 105 9.78 0.73 4.11
C THR A 105 10.77 0.11 3.12
N ALA A 106 11.37 0.94 2.27
CA ALA A 106 12.48 0.50 1.41
C ALA A 106 13.79 0.23 2.18
N PHE A 107 13.81 0.53 3.49
CA PHE A 107 14.97 0.36 4.36
C PHE A 107 14.82 -0.82 5.32
N SER A 108 13.68 -1.49 5.28
CA SER A 108 13.43 -2.73 6.00
C SER A 108 13.93 -3.91 5.18
N ASP A 109 14.40 -4.94 5.86
CA ASP A 109 14.69 -6.24 5.24
C ASP A 109 13.39 -6.96 4.82
N LEU A 110 12.27 -6.66 5.49
CA LEU A 110 10.96 -7.16 5.11
C LEU A 110 10.48 -6.44 3.85
N ASN A 111 10.04 -7.22 2.86
CA ASN A 111 9.42 -6.71 1.64
C ASN A 111 7.96 -7.15 1.55
N ALA A 112 7.06 -6.42 2.23
CA ALA A 112 5.67 -6.82 2.36
C ALA A 112 4.70 -5.65 2.18
N VAL A 113 3.51 -5.98 1.65
CA VAL A 113 2.35 -5.10 1.59
C VAL A 113 1.08 -5.88 1.89
N ILE A 114 0.20 -5.28 2.69
CA ILE A 114 -1.12 -5.82 2.98
C ILE A 114 -2.18 -4.81 2.60
N TYR A 115 -3.24 -5.32 2.00
CA TYR A 115 -4.45 -4.58 1.70
C TYR A 115 -5.57 -5.01 2.64
N HIS A 116 -6.23 -4.02 3.24
CA HIS A 116 -7.41 -4.21 4.07
C HIS A 116 -8.62 -3.55 3.39
N PHE A 117 -9.58 -4.38 2.97
CA PHE A 117 -10.82 -3.90 2.35
C PHE A 117 -11.87 -3.57 3.41
N THR A 118 -12.41 -2.35 3.34
CA THR A 118 -13.33 -1.80 4.34
C THR A 118 -14.51 -1.09 3.69
N PRO A 119 -15.69 -1.06 4.34
CA PRO A 119 -16.89 -0.43 3.78
C PRO A 119 -16.85 1.10 3.80
N GLY A 120 -15.85 1.72 4.43
CA GLY A 120 -15.72 3.18 4.54
C GLY A 120 -14.27 3.62 4.74
N ARG A 121 -14.06 4.93 4.87
CA ARG A 121 -12.73 5.54 5.08
C ARG A 121 -12.50 5.95 6.55
N GLY A 122 -13.37 5.54 7.47
CA GLY A 122 -13.27 5.97 8.86
C GLY A 122 -11.95 5.54 9.49
N GLY A 123 -11.32 6.42 10.28
CA GLY A 123 -10.07 6.14 10.98
C GLY A 123 -10.10 4.92 11.91
N GLN A 124 -11.30 4.45 12.28
CA GLN A 124 -11.47 3.18 13.01
C GLN A 124 -10.82 2.01 12.25
N HIS A 125 -10.92 1.98 10.92
CA HIS A 125 -10.33 0.91 10.11
C HIS A 125 -8.81 0.87 10.19
N ALA A 126 -8.16 2.03 10.28
CA ALA A 126 -6.73 2.09 10.52
C ALA A 126 -6.36 1.60 11.91
N ARG A 127 -7.15 1.97 12.93
CA ARG A 127 -6.94 1.47 14.31
C ARG A 127 -7.19 -0.03 14.43
N ASP A 128 -8.19 -0.57 13.76
CA ASP A 128 -8.47 -2.01 13.74
C ASP A 128 -7.30 -2.78 13.12
N MET A 129 -6.69 -2.25 12.05
CA MET A 129 -5.52 -2.87 11.43
C MET A 129 -4.31 -2.79 12.38
N LEU A 130 -3.98 -1.59 12.85
CA LEU A 130 -2.76 -1.36 13.63
C LEU A 130 -2.83 -1.98 15.04
N GLY A 131 -4.03 -2.12 15.63
CA GLY A 131 -4.21 -2.65 16.97
C GLY A 131 -3.40 -1.84 18.01
N GLU A 132 -2.53 -2.54 18.74
CA GLU A 132 -1.65 -1.98 19.77
C GLU A 132 -0.29 -1.50 19.20
N TRP A 133 -0.07 -1.56 17.89
CA TRP A 133 1.17 -1.10 17.28
C TRP A 133 1.36 0.42 17.48
N SER A 134 2.54 0.81 17.94
CA SER A 134 2.88 2.20 18.29
C SER A 134 4.19 2.69 17.64
N GLY A 135 4.48 2.22 16.42
CA GLY A 135 5.65 2.63 15.65
C GLY A 135 5.49 3.97 14.91
N LYS A 136 6.32 4.18 13.89
CA LYS A 136 6.32 5.39 13.05
C LYS A 136 5.51 5.16 11.78
N LEU A 137 4.42 5.90 11.58
CA LEU A 137 3.53 5.75 10.43
C LEU A 137 3.76 6.86 9.42
N VAL A 138 4.27 6.50 8.25
CA VAL A 138 4.43 7.39 7.11
C VAL A 138 3.11 7.43 6.35
N CYS A 139 2.49 8.60 6.30
CA CYS A 139 1.20 8.78 5.63
C CYS A 139 1.02 10.21 5.10
N ASP A 140 -0.09 10.44 4.41
CA ASP A 140 -0.52 11.78 4.03
C ASP A 140 -1.07 12.57 5.25
N ASP A 141 -1.79 13.67 5.02
CA ASP A 141 -2.46 14.44 6.10
C ASP A 141 -3.92 13.99 6.32
N TYR A 142 -4.24 12.72 6.07
CA TYR A 142 -5.60 12.27 6.25
C TYR A 142 -5.97 12.23 7.73
N SER A 143 -7.00 13.01 8.08
CA SER A 143 -7.52 13.11 9.45
C SER A 143 -7.90 11.77 10.10
N GLY A 144 -8.15 10.72 9.31
CA GLY A 144 -8.44 9.37 9.82
C GLY A 144 -7.33 8.78 10.69
N TYR A 145 -6.07 9.18 10.47
CA TYR A 145 -4.93 8.68 11.24
C TYR A 145 -4.72 9.40 12.59
N LYS A 146 -5.30 10.59 12.79
CA LYS A 146 -5.04 11.43 13.98
C LYS A 146 -5.34 10.74 15.31
N ALA A 147 -6.40 9.94 15.34
CA ALA A 147 -6.76 9.17 16.53
C ALA A 147 -5.77 8.03 16.84
N SER A 148 -5.07 7.49 15.83
CA SER A 148 -3.96 6.55 16.05
C SER A 148 -2.76 7.28 16.63
N PHE A 149 -2.48 8.51 16.19
CA PHE A 149 -1.37 9.30 16.72
C PHE A 149 -1.57 9.66 18.19
N ALA A 150 -2.80 10.02 18.57
CA ALA A 150 -3.17 10.25 19.98
C ALA A 150 -3.02 8.99 20.86
N LYS A 151 -2.92 7.80 20.27
CA LYS A 151 -2.73 6.51 20.96
C LYS A 151 -1.28 6.01 20.96
N GLY A 152 -0.32 6.82 20.51
CA GLY A 152 1.11 6.50 20.58
C GLY A 152 1.79 6.20 19.25
N VAL A 153 1.04 6.11 18.13
CA VAL A 153 1.66 6.05 16.80
C VAL A 153 2.36 7.37 16.50
N THR A 154 3.63 7.32 16.08
CA THR A 154 4.36 8.51 15.69
C THR A 154 4.04 8.88 14.24
N GLU A 155 3.45 10.04 14.01
CA GLU A 155 3.17 10.55 12.66
C GLU A 155 4.48 10.90 11.92
N ILE A 156 4.65 10.40 10.70
CA ILE A 156 5.68 10.86 9.75
C ILE A 156 4.98 11.47 8.54
N GLY A 157 5.30 12.73 8.25
CA GLY A 157 4.70 13.48 7.16
C GLY A 157 5.34 13.16 5.82
N CYS A 158 4.51 13.05 4.77
CA CYS A 158 4.99 12.84 3.41
C CYS A 158 5.46 14.14 2.74
N MET A 159 6.77 14.29 2.49
CA MET A 159 7.34 15.44 1.78
C MET A 159 6.84 15.55 0.32
N ALA A 160 6.53 14.43 -0.33
CA ALA A 160 6.00 14.43 -1.70
C ALA A 160 4.64 15.15 -1.78
N HIS A 161 3.79 15.00 -0.76
CA HIS A 161 2.51 15.70 -0.67
C HIS A 161 2.67 17.20 -0.40
N ALA A 162 3.65 17.59 0.42
CA ALA A 162 4.00 19.00 0.60
C ALA A 162 4.50 19.62 -0.71
N ARG A 163 5.43 18.95 -1.40
CA ARG A 163 5.97 19.36 -2.70
C ARG A 163 4.88 19.52 -3.77
N ARG A 164 3.93 18.58 -3.85
CA ARG A 164 2.86 18.58 -4.85
C ARG A 164 2.06 19.89 -4.85
N LYS A 165 1.81 20.46 -3.67
CA LYS A 165 1.09 21.75 -3.54
C LYS A 165 1.84 22.92 -4.16
N PHE A 166 3.17 22.95 -4.06
CA PHE A 166 3.97 23.99 -4.69
C PHE A 166 4.10 23.76 -6.20
N VAL A 167 4.27 22.52 -6.65
CA VAL A 167 4.29 22.17 -8.08
C VAL A 167 3.00 22.59 -8.78
N GLU A 168 1.84 22.35 -8.17
CA GLU A 168 0.54 22.78 -8.72
C GLU A 168 0.45 24.31 -8.88
N LEU A 169 1.06 25.08 -7.97
CA LEU A 169 1.11 26.54 -8.07
C LEU A 169 2.06 27.02 -9.16
N GLU A 170 3.21 26.35 -9.32
CA GLU A 170 4.20 26.65 -10.35
C GLU A 170 3.64 26.38 -11.75
N VAL A 171 3.09 25.19 -11.97
CA VAL A 171 2.48 24.80 -13.27
C VAL A 171 1.31 25.69 -13.65
N SER A 172 0.53 26.15 -12.67
CA SER A 172 -0.60 27.04 -12.93
C SER A 172 -0.21 28.51 -13.06
N GLY A 173 1.07 28.87 -12.91
CA GLY A 173 1.56 30.25 -12.93
C GLY A 173 1.03 31.12 -11.78
N LYS A 174 0.47 30.50 -10.73
CA LYS A 174 -0.25 31.19 -9.63
C LYS A 174 0.68 31.66 -8.51
N SER A 175 1.98 31.39 -8.59
CA SER A 175 2.94 31.80 -7.56
C SER A 175 4.35 31.94 -8.11
N GLN A 176 4.92 33.14 -7.97
CA GLN A 176 6.33 33.41 -8.30
C GLN A 176 7.30 32.76 -7.30
N ILE A 177 6.83 32.40 -6.10
CA ILE A 177 7.67 31.82 -5.04
C ILE A 177 7.63 30.28 -5.01
N ALA A 178 6.72 29.65 -5.76
CA ALA A 178 6.55 28.19 -5.74
C ALA A 178 7.80 27.45 -6.23
N GLY A 179 8.45 27.94 -7.30
CA GLY A 179 9.68 27.33 -7.84
C GLY A 179 10.81 27.26 -6.81
N GLN A 180 10.97 28.28 -5.95
CA GLN A 180 11.99 28.27 -4.90
C GLN A 180 11.75 27.16 -3.86
N ALA A 181 10.49 26.90 -3.50
CA ALA A 181 10.15 25.80 -2.60
C ALA A 181 10.38 24.43 -3.27
N VAL A 182 9.98 24.29 -4.54
CA VAL A 182 10.18 23.05 -5.32
C VAL A 182 11.65 22.72 -5.45
N GLU A 183 12.49 23.74 -5.70
CA GLU A 183 13.93 23.58 -5.85
C GLU A 183 14.63 23.16 -4.55
N GLN A 184 14.31 23.80 -3.42
CA GLN A 184 14.87 23.38 -2.12
C GLN A 184 14.44 21.95 -1.76
N ILE A 185 13.17 21.59 -2.02
CA ILE A 185 12.72 20.21 -1.79
C ILE A 185 13.41 19.23 -2.75
N ARG A 186 13.71 19.64 -4.00
CA ARG A 186 14.47 18.81 -4.95
C ARG A 186 15.84 18.42 -4.38
N GLN A 187 16.56 19.37 -3.78
CA GLN A 187 17.86 19.12 -3.15
C GLN A 187 17.76 18.08 -2.02
N LEU A 188 16.67 18.09 -1.24
CA LEU A 188 16.44 17.05 -0.22
C LEU A 188 16.33 15.66 -0.85
N TYR A 189 15.60 15.52 -1.96
CA TYR A 189 15.48 14.25 -2.67
C TYR A 189 16.78 13.78 -3.33
N GLU A 190 17.67 14.70 -3.69
CA GLU A 190 19.01 14.35 -4.19
C GLU A 190 19.85 13.71 -3.09
N ILE A 191 19.84 14.32 -1.90
CA ILE A 191 20.51 13.77 -0.72
C ILE A 191 19.95 12.38 -0.38
N GLU A 192 18.63 12.22 -0.38
CA GLU A 192 17.99 10.92 -0.09
C GLU A 192 18.34 9.85 -1.13
N ARG A 193 18.49 10.23 -2.40
CA ARG A 193 18.90 9.31 -3.47
C ARG A 193 20.34 8.84 -3.27
N GLU A 194 21.25 9.75 -2.92
CA GLU A 194 22.65 9.42 -2.63
C GLU A 194 22.77 8.56 -1.35
N ALA A 195 21.91 8.79 -0.37
CA ALA A 195 21.92 8.08 0.91
C ALA A 195 21.10 6.77 0.91
N ALA A 196 20.51 6.37 -0.22
CA ALA A 196 19.55 5.28 -0.29
C ALA A 196 20.14 3.92 0.13
N SER A 197 21.41 3.65 -0.20
CA SER A 197 22.10 2.39 0.14
C SER A 197 22.88 2.45 1.46
N LEU A 198 22.92 3.60 2.13
CA LEU A 198 23.63 3.75 3.40
C LEU A 198 22.88 3.05 4.54
N SER A 199 23.63 2.66 5.57
CA SER A 199 23.04 2.22 6.85
C SER A 199 22.19 3.33 7.47
N SER A 200 21.25 2.96 8.34
CA SER A 200 20.41 3.92 9.07
C SER A 200 21.25 5.00 9.78
N GLU A 201 22.34 4.61 10.45
CA GLU A 201 23.23 5.54 11.15
C GLU A 201 23.91 6.53 10.19
N MET A 202 24.46 6.04 9.07
CA MET A 202 25.13 6.91 8.11
C MET A 202 24.14 7.83 7.40
N ARG A 203 22.95 7.34 7.07
CA ARG A 203 21.88 8.17 6.52
C ARG A 203 21.46 9.27 7.48
N HIS A 204 21.31 8.95 8.77
CA HIS A 204 21.06 9.95 9.81
C HIS A 204 22.15 11.03 9.83
N ARG A 205 23.44 10.65 9.83
CA ARG A 205 24.56 11.62 9.79
C ARG A 205 24.53 12.52 8.54
N VAL A 206 24.27 11.94 7.37
CA VAL A 206 24.13 12.69 6.10
C VAL A 206 22.96 13.69 6.16
N ARG A 207 21.81 13.26 6.71
CA ARG A 207 20.64 14.12 6.90
C ARG A 207 20.94 15.29 7.83
N GLN A 208 21.61 15.03 8.96
CA GLN A 208 21.99 16.09 9.91
C GLN A 208 22.98 17.10 9.31
N SER A 209 23.95 16.65 8.49
CA SER A 209 24.95 17.55 7.90
C SER A 209 24.47 18.30 6.65
N ARG A 210 23.59 17.70 5.84
CA ARG A 210 23.20 18.24 4.53
C ARG A 210 21.73 18.61 4.43
N SER A 211 20.81 17.75 4.86
CA SER A 211 19.37 17.99 4.73
C SER A 211 18.85 18.99 5.76
N LYS A 212 19.37 18.93 7.00
CA LYS A 212 18.93 19.81 8.09
C LYS A 212 19.14 21.30 7.78
N PRO A 213 20.31 21.78 7.31
CA PRO A 213 20.48 23.18 6.94
C PRO A 213 19.50 23.65 5.86
N ILE A 214 19.22 22.80 4.86
CA ILE A 214 18.25 23.11 3.80
C ILE A 214 16.84 23.24 4.38
N LEU A 215 16.43 22.33 5.26
CA LEU A 215 15.12 22.39 5.91
C LEU A 215 15.00 23.59 6.85
N ASP A 216 16.02 23.89 7.64
CA ASP A 216 16.01 25.05 8.53
C ASP A 216 15.86 26.36 7.72
N GLY A 217 16.59 26.49 6.61
CA GLY A 217 16.45 27.61 5.67
C GLY A 217 15.07 27.66 5.01
N LEU A 218 14.56 26.53 4.54
CA LEU A 218 13.23 26.42 3.94
C LEU A 218 12.13 26.81 4.94
N HIS A 219 12.26 26.43 6.20
CA HIS A 219 11.29 26.77 7.26
C HIS A 219 11.22 28.28 7.48
N GLN A 220 12.38 28.91 7.70
CA GLN A 220 12.49 30.35 7.92
C GLN A 220 11.95 31.12 6.70
N TRP A 221 12.32 30.67 5.51
CA TRP A 221 11.82 31.25 4.26
C TRP A 221 10.29 31.13 4.15
N MET A 222 9.70 29.95 4.42
CA MET A 222 8.25 29.75 4.36
C MET A 222 7.51 30.65 5.36
N GLN A 223 8.04 30.80 6.58
CA GLN A 223 7.49 31.71 7.59
C GLN A 223 7.53 33.17 7.09
N ALA A 224 8.66 33.61 6.55
CA ALA A 224 8.84 34.96 6.02
C ALA A 224 7.98 35.25 4.78
N GLN A 225 7.73 34.25 3.93
CA GLN A 225 6.80 34.39 2.81
C GLN A 225 5.36 34.45 3.29
N ARG A 226 5.02 33.66 4.31
CA ARG A 226 3.64 33.58 4.80
C ARG A 226 3.13 34.90 5.37
N THR A 227 4.00 35.76 5.92
CA THR A 227 3.63 37.11 6.39
C THR A 227 3.31 38.08 5.25
N LYS A 228 3.85 37.84 4.04
CA LYS A 228 3.65 38.67 2.85
C LYS A 228 2.47 38.22 1.99
N VAL A 229 2.08 36.95 2.11
CA VAL A 229 1.03 36.34 1.28
C VAL A 229 -0.35 36.52 1.95
N PRO A 230 -1.35 37.11 1.27
CA PRO A 230 -2.70 37.22 1.80
C PRO A 230 -3.33 35.86 2.14
N SER A 231 -4.03 35.80 3.27
CA SER A 231 -4.78 34.62 3.70
C SER A 231 -5.84 34.21 2.67
N GLY A 232 -6.14 32.91 2.61
CA GLY A 232 -7.15 32.36 1.70
C GLY A 232 -6.66 32.08 0.27
N THR A 233 -5.52 32.66 -0.13
CA THR A 233 -4.88 32.38 -1.43
C THR A 233 -4.38 30.93 -1.53
N ALA A 234 -4.21 30.44 -2.76
CA ALA A 234 -3.66 29.11 -2.99
C ALA A 234 -2.21 28.99 -2.47
N THR A 235 -1.42 30.06 -2.61
CA THR A 235 -0.07 30.16 -2.03
C THR A 235 -0.08 30.10 -0.50
N ALA A 236 -0.98 30.84 0.16
CA ALA A 236 -1.13 30.74 1.62
C ALA A 236 -1.48 29.32 2.06
N LYS A 237 -2.39 28.64 1.34
CA LYS A 237 -2.77 27.25 1.65
C LYS A 237 -1.60 26.26 1.50
N ALA A 238 -0.73 26.44 0.51
CA ALA A 238 0.45 25.59 0.32
C ALA A 238 1.51 25.81 1.43
N LEU A 239 1.76 27.07 1.79
CA LEU A 239 2.63 27.43 2.91
C LEU A 239 2.07 26.89 4.24
N ASP A 240 0.79 27.16 4.52
CA ASP A 240 0.12 26.75 5.76
C ASP A 240 0.11 25.22 5.92
N TYR A 241 -0.02 24.46 4.82
CA TYR A 241 0.07 23.01 4.88
C TYR A 241 1.42 22.54 5.43
N SER A 242 2.51 23.06 4.86
CA SER A 242 3.86 22.66 5.24
C SER A 242 4.22 23.14 6.64
N LEU A 243 3.91 24.41 6.96
CA LEU A 243 4.19 25.02 8.26
C LEU A 243 3.45 24.31 9.41
N LYS A 244 2.15 24.00 9.23
CA LYS A 244 1.37 23.31 10.28
C LYS A 244 1.85 21.89 10.54
N ARG A 245 2.47 21.25 9.56
CA ARG A 245 2.96 19.87 9.63
C ARG A 245 4.48 19.78 9.73
N TRP A 246 5.16 20.89 9.99
CA TRP A 246 6.62 20.97 9.88
C TRP A 246 7.32 19.88 10.69
N ALA A 247 6.90 19.69 11.95
CA ALA A 247 7.43 18.64 12.82
C ALA A 247 7.26 17.24 12.21
N ALA A 248 6.09 16.91 11.67
CA ALA A 248 5.87 15.61 11.02
C ALA A 248 6.71 15.46 9.74
N LEU A 249 6.86 16.53 8.96
CA LEU A 249 7.62 16.55 7.70
C LEU A 249 9.14 16.47 7.92
N THR A 250 9.65 16.83 9.10
CA THR A 250 11.10 16.83 9.39
C THR A 250 11.56 15.69 10.30
N ARG A 251 10.65 14.94 10.95
CA ARG A 251 11.00 13.78 11.80
C ARG A 251 11.87 12.73 11.12
N TYR A 252 11.84 12.63 9.79
CA TYR A 252 12.70 11.69 9.05
C TYR A 252 14.21 12.04 9.21
N LEU A 253 14.55 13.28 9.57
CA LEU A 253 15.92 13.67 9.86
C LEU A 253 16.50 12.94 11.08
N ASP A 254 15.65 12.58 12.03
CA ASP A 254 16.05 12.07 13.35
C ASP A 254 16.22 10.55 13.36
N ASP A 255 15.76 9.85 12.32
CA ASP A 255 15.84 8.40 12.21
C ASP A 255 16.11 7.97 10.76
N GLY A 256 17.28 7.38 10.53
CA GLY A 256 17.70 6.88 9.22
C GLY A 256 16.80 5.79 8.63
N ALA A 257 16.02 5.06 9.45
CA ALA A 257 15.07 4.05 9.00
C ALA A 257 13.76 4.65 8.47
N VAL A 258 13.53 5.95 8.67
CA VAL A 258 12.33 6.64 8.21
C VAL A 258 12.54 7.22 6.81
N PRO A 259 11.66 6.92 5.83
CA PRO A 259 11.70 7.52 4.51
C PRO A 259 11.13 8.95 4.53
N ILE A 260 11.61 9.78 3.60
CA ILE A 260 11.18 11.18 3.43
C ILE A 260 9.73 11.33 2.95
N ASP A 261 9.17 10.29 2.32
CA ASP A 261 7.85 10.34 1.69
C ASP A 261 7.09 9.01 1.77
N ASN A 262 5.85 9.03 1.29
CA ASN A 262 4.94 7.89 1.26
C ASN A 262 4.79 7.27 -0.15
N ASN A 263 5.65 7.60 -1.10
CA ASN A 263 5.49 7.20 -2.50
C ASN A 263 5.54 5.68 -2.68
N ARG A 264 6.24 4.96 -1.79
CA ARG A 264 6.31 3.49 -1.82
C ARG A 264 4.90 2.86 -1.75
N VAL A 265 4.10 3.22 -0.76
CA VAL A 265 2.74 2.65 -0.65
C VAL A 265 1.79 3.19 -1.70
N GLU A 266 1.93 4.46 -2.12
CA GLU A 266 1.16 5.02 -3.24
C GLU A 266 1.40 4.19 -4.52
N ASN A 267 2.64 3.81 -4.79
CA ASN A 267 3.01 2.93 -5.90
C ASN A 267 2.41 1.53 -5.73
N LEU A 268 2.44 0.97 -4.53
CA LEU A 268 1.85 -0.33 -4.23
C LEU A 268 0.31 -0.33 -4.29
N ILE A 269 -0.33 0.83 -4.20
CA ILE A 269 -1.78 0.97 -4.43
C ILE A 269 -2.12 1.03 -5.92
N ARG A 270 -1.21 1.46 -6.80
CA ARG A 270 -1.49 1.64 -8.25
C ARG A 270 -2.11 0.41 -8.94
N PRO A 271 -1.74 -0.84 -8.65
CA PRO A 271 -2.42 -2.01 -9.21
C PRO A 271 -3.95 -2.00 -8.97
N TRP A 272 -4.42 -1.50 -7.82
CA TRP A 272 -5.85 -1.33 -7.58
C TRP A 272 -6.47 -0.26 -8.48
N ALA A 273 -5.76 0.85 -8.69
CA ALA A 273 -6.22 1.92 -9.58
C ALA A 273 -6.29 1.47 -11.04
N LEU A 274 -5.33 0.68 -11.51
CA LEU A 274 -5.35 0.04 -12.84
C LEU A 274 -6.48 -0.99 -12.94
N GLY A 275 -6.64 -1.82 -11.91
CA GLY A 275 -7.72 -2.80 -11.83
C GLY A 275 -9.10 -2.17 -11.96
N ARG A 276 -9.37 -1.04 -11.29
CA ARG A 276 -10.66 -0.31 -11.37
C ARG A 276 -11.04 0.13 -12.78
N LYS A 277 -10.09 0.21 -13.73
CA LYS A 277 -10.40 0.48 -15.15
C LYS A 277 -10.93 -0.76 -15.88
N ASN A 278 -10.70 -1.96 -15.33
CA ASN A 278 -11.02 -3.25 -15.94
C ASN A 278 -12.17 -3.99 -15.24
N TRP A 279 -12.45 -3.71 -13.97
CA TRP A 279 -13.59 -4.28 -13.23
C TRP A 279 -14.47 -3.19 -12.62
N LEU A 280 -15.78 -3.46 -12.55
CA LEU A 280 -16.80 -2.45 -12.20
C LEU A 280 -16.95 -2.22 -10.69
N PHE A 281 -16.92 -3.28 -9.88
CA PHE A 281 -17.11 -3.21 -8.43
C PHE A 281 -16.74 -4.53 -7.73
N ALA A 282 -16.51 -4.45 -6.41
CA ALA A 282 -16.62 -5.60 -5.52
C ALA A 282 -18.10 -5.96 -5.29
N GLY A 283 -18.47 -7.24 -5.38
CA GLY A 283 -19.88 -7.66 -5.26
C GLY A 283 -20.44 -7.62 -3.84
N SER A 284 -19.57 -7.65 -2.83
CA SER A 284 -19.90 -7.64 -1.40
C SER A 284 -18.65 -7.36 -0.57
N LEU A 285 -18.83 -7.04 0.72
CA LEU A 285 -17.71 -6.85 1.66
C LEU A 285 -16.81 -8.10 1.74
N ARG A 286 -17.42 -9.29 1.76
CA ARG A 286 -16.69 -10.56 1.77
C ARG A 286 -15.84 -10.73 0.52
N SER A 287 -16.39 -10.43 -0.67
CA SER A 287 -15.62 -10.52 -1.92
C SER A 287 -14.47 -9.51 -1.98
N GLY A 288 -14.66 -8.30 -1.44
CA GLY A 288 -13.62 -7.29 -1.34
C GLY A 288 -12.47 -7.72 -0.42
N ARG A 289 -12.79 -8.30 0.74
CA ARG A 289 -11.79 -8.84 1.67
C ARG A 289 -10.97 -9.98 1.06
N ARG A 290 -11.62 -10.92 0.38
CA ARG A 290 -10.93 -12.00 -0.35
C ARG A 290 -10.01 -11.48 -1.44
N ALA A 291 -10.47 -10.48 -2.21
CA ALA A 291 -9.64 -9.80 -3.21
C ALA A 291 -8.41 -9.15 -2.57
N ALA A 292 -8.58 -8.52 -1.41
CA ALA A 292 -7.49 -7.88 -0.68
C ALA A 292 -6.48 -8.88 -0.12
N ALA A 293 -6.94 -10.02 0.41
CA ALA A 293 -6.09 -11.12 0.84
C ALA A 293 -5.21 -11.64 -0.31
N ILE A 294 -5.83 -11.99 -1.45
CA ILE A 294 -5.11 -12.49 -2.63
C ILE A 294 -4.11 -11.45 -3.15
N MET A 295 -4.53 -10.18 -3.27
CA MET A 295 -3.65 -9.10 -3.72
C MET A 295 -2.47 -8.86 -2.77
N SER A 296 -2.65 -9.02 -1.46
CA SER A 296 -1.57 -8.84 -0.47
C SER A 296 -0.44 -9.84 -0.73
N LEU A 297 -0.81 -11.09 -0.98
CA LEU A 297 0.14 -12.15 -1.30
C LEU A 297 0.79 -11.98 -2.68
N ILE A 298 0.02 -11.62 -3.72
CA ILE A 298 0.56 -11.37 -5.07
C ILE A 298 1.58 -10.23 -5.04
N GLN A 299 1.24 -9.11 -4.40
CA GLN A 299 2.11 -7.93 -4.42
C GLN A 299 3.32 -8.12 -3.51
N SER A 300 3.16 -8.82 -2.37
CA SER A 300 4.30 -9.17 -1.52
C SER A 300 5.23 -10.18 -2.20
N ALA A 301 4.71 -11.16 -2.95
CA ALA A 301 5.53 -12.05 -3.77
C ALA A 301 6.37 -11.26 -4.80
N LYS A 302 5.76 -10.33 -5.54
CA LYS A 302 6.47 -9.44 -6.47
C LYS A 302 7.55 -8.62 -5.77
N LEU A 303 7.25 -8.09 -4.58
CA LEU A 303 8.20 -7.31 -3.78
C LEU A 303 9.45 -8.12 -3.37
N ASN A 304 9.31 -9.43 -3.20
CA ASN A 304 10.42 -10.34 -2.90
C ASN A 304 11.10 -10.91 -4.17
N GLY A 305 10.73 -10.41 -5.36
CA GLY A 305 11.31 -10.87 -6.64
C GLY A 305 10.75 -12.19 -7.15
N HIS A 306 9.71 -12.74 -6.52
CA HIS A 306 9.12 -14.01 -6.93
C HIS A 306 8.20 -13.86 -8.13
N GLU A 307 8.18 -14.88 -9.00
CA GLU A 307 7.15 -15.01 -10.03
C GLU A 307 5.81 -15.37 -9.34
N PRO A 308 4.78 -14.50 -9.41
CA PRO A 308 3.58 -14.66 -8.60
C PRO A 308 2.74 -15.91 -8.88
N TYR A 309 2.73 -16.40 -10.12
CA TYR A 309 2.04 -17.65 -10.44
C TYR A 309 2.73 -18.85 -9.76
N ALA A 310 4.06 -18.95 -9.85
CA ALA A 310 4.84 -19.99 -9.21
C ALA A 310 4.63 -20.00 -7.69
N TYR A 311 4.70 -18.81 -7.06
CA TYR A 311 4.42 -18.65 -5.65
C TYR A 311 3.00 -19.10 -5.30
N LEU A 312 1.96 -18.54 -5.92
CA LEU A 312 0.58 -18.90 -5.57
C LEU A 312 0.26 -20.36 -5.84
N LYS A 313 0.80 -20.95 -6.90
CA LYS A 313 0.63 -22.38 -7.20
C LYS A 313 1.18 -23.24 -6.05
N ASP A 314 2.43 -23.01 -5.64
CA ASP A 314 3.08 -23.76 -4.55
C ASP A 314 2.32 -23.58 -3.22
N ILE A 315 1.91 -22.34 -2.91
CA ILE A 315 1.13 -22.05 -1.71
C ILE A 315 -0.19 -22.82 -1.72
N LEU A 316 -0.93 -22.85 -2.84
CA LEU A 316 -2.19 -23.59 -2.95
C LEU A 316 -2.00 -25.11 -2.87
N GLU A 317 -0.81 -25.64 -3.18
CA GLU A 317 -0.45 -27.05 -3.04
C GLU A 317 -0.10 -27.42 -1.59
N ARG A 318 0.67 -26.57 -0.90
CA ARG A 318 1.19 -26.87 0.44
C ARG A 318 0.19 -26.56 1.55
N LEU A 319 -0.56 -25.47 1.41
CA LEU A 319 -1.43 -24.94 2.46
C LEU A 319 -2.42 -25.96 3.05
N PRO A 320 -3.06 -26.86 2.29
CA PRO A 320 -3.97 -27.88 2.83
C PRO A 320 -3.32 -28.82 3.85
N THR A 321 -1.99 -28.96 3.83
CA THR A 321 -1.23 -29.82 4.74
C THR A 321 -0.26 -29.05 5.65
N GLN A 322 -0.18 -27.73 5.49
CA GLN A 322 0.71 -26.90 6.29
C GLN A 322 0.22 -26.85 7.74
N LYS A 323 1.10 -27.14 8.69
CA LYS A 323 0.80 -26.96 10.12
C LYS A 323 0.58 -25.48 10.40
N ALA A 324 -0.47 -25.14 11.15
CA ALA A 324 -0.77 -23.75 11.50
C ALA A 324 0.42 -23.04 12.18
N SER A 325 1.16 -23.73 13.05
CA SER A 325 2.36 -23.22 13.72
C SER A 325 3.52 -22.90 12.76
N ALA A 326 3.53 -23.49 11.57
CA ALA A 326 4.56 -23.35 10.56
C ALA A 326 4.10 -22.47 9.38
N ILE A 327 2.96 -21.76 9.49
CA ILE A 327 2.42 -20.94 8.38
C ILE A 327 3.41 -19.87 7.90
N HIS A 328 4.28 -19.39 8.79
CA HIS A 328 5.28 -18.37 8.51
C HIS A 328 6.35 -18.81 7.48
N GLU A 329 6.57 -20.12 7.31
CA GLU A 329 7.46 -20.69 6.29
C GLU A 329 6.95 -20.45 4.87
N LEU A 330 5.64 -20.22 4.73
CA LEU A 330 4.98 -19.95 3.46
C LEU A 330 4.96 -18.46 3.11
N LEU A 331 5.45 -17.58 3.99
CA LEU A 331 5.45 -16.14 3.72
C LEU A 331 6.40 -15.80 2.57
N PRO A 332 6.09 -14.77 1.75
CA PRO A 332 6.90 -14.41 0.58
C PRO A 332 8.40 -14.27 0.87
N GLN A 333 8.78 -13.70 2.01
CA GLN A 333 10.19 -13.48 2.38
C GLN A 333 10.93 -14.76 2.81
N HIS A 334 10.21 -15.83 3.16
CA HIS A 334 10.80 -17.14 3.52
C HIS A 334 10.58 -18.19 2.43
N TRP A 335 9.76 -17.86 1.43
CA TRP A 335 9.40 -18.80 0.39
C TRP A 335 10.59 -19.11 -0.52
N SER A 336 10.78 -20.41 -0.75
CA SER A 336 11.63 -20.95 -1.80
C SER A 336 10.77 -21.89 -2.64
N PRO A 337 10.97 -21.95 -3.97
CA PRO A 337 10.28 -22.90 -4.82
C PRO A 337 10.41 -24.33 -4.28
N GLY A 338 9.32 -25.08 -4.23
CA GLY A 338 9.38 -26.51 -3.97
C GLY A 338 10.30 -27.21 -4.99
N ALA A 339 11.09 -28.17 -4.52
CA ALA A 339 11.96 -29.00 -5.35
C ALA A 339 11.19 -29.87 -6.35
#